data_AF-A0A1V5WBH6-F1
#
_entry.id   AF-A0A1V5WBH6-F1
#
_cell.length_a   1.000
_cell.length_b   1.000
_cell.length_c   1.000
_cell.angle_alpha   90.00
_cell.angle_beta   90.00
_cell.angle_gamma   90.00
#
_symmetry.space_group_name_H-M   'P 1'
#
loop_
_entity.id
_entity.type
_entity.pdbx_description
1 polymer ?
#
loop_
_entity_poly.entity_id
_entity_poly.type
_entity_poly.pdbx_seq_one_letter_code
_entity_poly.pdbx_strand_id
1 'polypeptide(L)'
;MDYKAGDIEFHGAAGAVRVYADEVHLVLGEGGGKVSYRGTALSGDPATRVIPTTKLDGSTTGAAWVTKNPINLTAPRGAKREVVQPGVTKLTFKGGYGWIFDSEVALDITRDGMHFLGCQGSILVDEKAGTVKLTMLEGSRIAHGDLVAWGCEGPYEVTFSKDRITGCTQGLRRFLYLTRPAGLDRLPTLVVDGQTYAPGTSGDFQLGDIAKTGNPYDARNRGGILIIPVLPGEHSFTLRALAQPPIFRNWQAWEQ
;
A
#
# COMPACT_ATOMS: atom_id res chain seq x y z
N MET A 1 -7.54 -17.76 7.72
CA MET A 1 -7.56 -19.12 7.14
C MET A 1 -6.79 -20.05 8.05
N ASP A 2 -7.30 -21.25 8.29
CA ASP A 2 -6.63 -22.28 9.09
C ASP A 2 -6.22 -23.46 8.20
N TYR A 3 -4.99 -23.94 8.38
CA TYR A 3 -4.47 -25.10 7.69
C TYR A 3 -3.56 -25.91 8.62
N LYS A 4 -3.73 -27.23 8.61
CA LYS A 4 -2.87 -28.15 9.35
C LYS A 4 -2.75 -29.47 8.61
N ALA A 5 -1.53 -29.83 8.21
CA ALA A 5 -1.24 -31.11 7.59
C ALA A 5 0.23 -31.49 7.78
N GLY A 6 0.47 -32.71 8.27
CA GLY A 6 1.82 -33.21 8.55
C GLY A 6 2.56 -32.28 9.52
N ASP A 7 3.76 -31.86 9.11
CA ASP A 7 4.64 -30.98 9.89
C ASP A 7 4.27 -29.49 9.78
N ILE A 8 3.25 -29.12 8.99
CA ILE A 8 2.92 -27.73 8.66
C ILE A 8 1.63 -27.31 9.38
N GLU A 9 1.69 -26.16 10.04
CA GLU A 9 0.50 -25.44 10.52
C GLU A 9 0.54 -24.00 10.01
N PHE A 10 -0.61 -23.47 9.58
CA PHE A 10 -0.78 -22.09 9.18
C PHE A 10 -2.11 -21.54 9.70
N HIS A 11 -2.04 -20.31 10.21
CA HIS A 11 -3.16 -19.48 10.59
C HIS A 11 -2.90 -18.05 10.08
N GLY A 12 -3.73 -17.51 9.20
CA GLY A 12 -3.56 -16.15 8.70
C GLY A 12 -4.23 -15.90 7.35
N ALA A 13 -3.88 -14.80 6.67
CA ALA A 13 -4.40 -14.46 5.35
C ALA A 13 -3.59 -15.15 4.23
N ALA A 14 -2.28 -14.93 4.18
CA ALA A 14 -1.37 -15.64 3.27
C ALA A 14 -0.06 -16.02 3.95
N GLY A 15 0.53 -17.14 3.53
CA GLY A 15 1.80 -17.61 4.04
C GLY A 15 2.31 -18.82 3.27
N ALA A 16 3.56 -19.19 3.53
CA ALA A 16 4.19 -20.35 2.92
C ALA A 16 5.25 -20.97 3.83
N VAL A 17 5.47 -22.27 3.64
CA VAL A 17 6.66 -22.98 4.11
C VAL A 17 7.44 -23.42 2.88
N ARG A 18 8.70 -22.98 2.74
CA ARG A 18 9.61 -23.46 1.69
C ARG A 18 10.68 -24.32 2.34
N VAL A 19 10.81 -25.56 1.90
CA VAL A 19 11.79 -26.51 2.43
C VAL A 19 12.87 -26.72 1.39
N TYR A 20 14.10 -26.38 1.75
CA TYR A 20 15.31 -26.64 1.00
C TYR A 20 16.13 -27.74 1.72
N ALA A 21 17.25 -28.17 1.14
CA ALA A 21 18.06 -29.24 1.70
C ALA A 21 18.66 -28.88 3.07
N ASP A 22 19.10 -27.62 3.23
CA ASP A 22 19.84 -27.11 4.38
C ASP A 22 19.09 -26.03 5.17
N GLU A 23 17.97 -25.54 4.66
CA GLU A 23 17.17 -24.50 5.31
C GLU A 23 15.66 -24.61 5.05
N VAL A 24 14.90 -24.00 5.95
CA VAL A 24 13.44 -23.85 5.87
C VAL A 24 13.11 -22.37 5.97
N HIS A 25 12.28 -21.89 5.06
CA HIS A 25 11.77 -20.53 5.09
C HIS A 25 10.33 -20.56 5.58
N LEU A 26 10.08 -19.90 6.71
CA LEU A 26 8.75 -19.61 7.23
C LEU A 26 8.35 -18.22 6.75
N VAL A 27 7.25 -18.12 5.99
CA VAL A 27 6.80 -16.87 5.38
C VAL A 27 5.37 -16.57 5.84
N LEU A 28 5.19 -15.45 6.52
CA LEU A 28 3.89 -14.80 6.67
C LEU A 28 3.79 -13.77 5.57
N GLY A 29 2.90 -14.02 4.61
CA GLY A 29 2.82 -13.27 3.36
C GLY A 29 1.94 -12.04 3.46
N GLU A 30 0.84 -12.09 4.22
CA GLU A 30 -0.26 -11.11 4.34
C GLU A 30 -0.97 -11.24 5.69
N GLY A 31 -1.48 -10.12 6.22
CA GLY A 31 -2.08 -10.01 7.55
C GLY A 31 -1.21 -10.45 8.74
N GLY A 32 -1.74 -10.30 9.94
CA GLY A 32 -1.20 -10.95 11.13
C GLY A 32 -1.48 -12.47 11.09
N GLY A 33 -0.52 -13.29 11.52
CA GLY A 33 -0.71 -14.74 11.48
C GLY A 33 0.37 -15.57 12.19
N LYS A 34 0.32 -16.87 11.95
CA LYS A 34 1.28 -17.88 12.39
C LYS A 34 1.51 -18.90 11.28
N VAL A 35 2.77 -19.22 11.01
CA VAL A 35 3.19 -20.32 10.14
C VAL A 35 4.23 -21.16 10.87
N SER A 36 4.14 -22.48 10.77
CA SER A 36 5.07 -23.38 11.45
C SER A 36 5.47 -24.57 10.59
N TYR A 37 6.68 -25.06 10.84
CA TYR A 37 7.22 -26.30 10.30
C TYR A 37 7.92 -27.08 11.42
N ARG A 38 7.51 -28.33 11.66
CA ARG A 38 8.05 -29.20 12.72
C ARG A 38 8.07 -28.53 14.09
N GLY A 39 6.95 -27.88 14.43
CA GLY A 39 6.79 -27.13 15.69
C GLY A 39 7.54 -25.81 15.76
N THR A 40 8.52 -25.57 14.89
CA THR A 40 9.22 -24.28 14.83
C THR A 40 8.34 -23.28 14.09
N ALA A 41 8.03 -22.15 14.72
CA ALA A 41 7.02 -21.23 14.23
C ALA A 41 7.51 -19.79 14.09
N LEU A 42 6.91 -19.09 13.13
CA LEU A 42 6.94 -17.65 12.95
C LEU A 42 5.52 -17.13 13.18
N SER A 43 5.34 -16.19 14.11
CA SER A 43 4.04 -15.55 14.38
C SER A 43 4.17 -14.03 14.38
N GLY A 44 3.18 -13.29 13.90
CA GLY A 44 3.15 -11.83 13.88
C GLY A 44 2.75 -11.26 12.51
N ASP A 45 3.26 -10.08 12.21
CA ASP A 45 3.07 -9.38 10.93
C ASP A 45 3.83 -10.05 9.77
N PRO A 46 3.56 -9.67 8.50
CA PRO A 46 4.23 -10.24 7.34
C PRO A 46 5.76 -10.19 7.45
N ALA A 47 6.36 -11.37 7.55
CA ALA A 47 7.81 -11.55 7.71
C ALA A 47 8.28 -12.87 7.08
N THR A 48 9.58 -12.95 6.79
CA THR A 48 10.24 -14.19 6.40
C THR A 48 11.33 -14.52 7.40
N ARG A 49 11.32 -15.76 7.90
CA ARG A 49 12.40 -16.30 8.73
C ARG A 49 13.03 -17.48 8.01
N VAL A 50 14.34 -17.39 7.78
CA VAL A 50 15.16 -18.47 7.24
C VAL A 50 15.81 -19.21 8.40
N ILE A 51 15.61 -20.52 8.47
CA ILE A 51 16.04 -21.38 9.57
C ILE A 51 16.87 -22.52 8.99
N PRO A 52 18.16 -22.64 9.32
CA PRO A 52 18.93 -23.83 8.98
C PRO A 52 18.23 -25.09 9.54
N THR A 53 18.18 -26.18 8.77
CA THR A 53 17.49 -27.42 9.19
C THR A 53 18.05 -27.99 10.49
N THR A 54 19.34 -27.76 10.78
CA THR A 54 20.01 -28.12 12.03
C THR A 54 19.56 -27.32 13.26
N LYS A 55 18.79 -26.25 13.06
CA LYS A 55 18.29 -25.34 14.10
C LYS A 55 16.76 -25.36 14.25
N LEU A 56 16.08 -26.36 13.68
CA LEU A 56 14.67 -26.61 13.96
C LEU A 56 14.55 -27.20 15.38
N ASP A 57 14.04 -26.39 16.30
CA ASP A 57 14.04 -26.68 17.75
C ASP A 57 12.63 -26.68 18.36
N GLY A 58 11.60 -26.48 17.55
CA GLY A 58 10.22 -26.37 18.03
C GLY A 58 9.90 -25.03 18.68
N SER A 59 10.80 -24.05 18.61
CA SER A 59 10.57 -22.72 19.17
C SER A 59 9.58 -21.92 18.33
N THR A 60 8.71 -21.16 19.00
CA THR A 60 7.97 -20.08 18.35
C THR A 60 8.77 -18.80 18.52
N THR A 61 9.11 -18.16 17.41
CA THR A 61 9.72 -16.84 17.43
C THR A 61 8.72 -15.86 16.84
N GLY A 62 8.46 -14.77 17.56
CA GLY A 62 7.73 -13.65 16.98
C GLY A 62 8.51 -13.12 15.77
N ALA A 63 7.81 -12.63 14.76
CA ALA A 63 8.40 -11.78 13.75
C ALA A 63 8.97 -10.55 14.45
N ALA A 64 10.24 -10.62 14.88
CA ALA A 64 10.92 -9.54 15.54
C ALA A 64 11.39 -8.53 14.49
N TRP A 65 10.44 -7.78 13.95
CA TRP A 65 10.72 -6.39 13.65
C TRP A 65 10.16 -5.60 14.82
N VAL A 66 11.02 -4.84 15.50
CA VAL A 66 10.56 -3.67 16.24
C VAL A 66 10.15 -2.65 15.18
N THR A 67 9.01 -2.87 14.53
CA THR A 67 8.32 -1.80 13.85
C THR A 67 7.75 -0.94 14.96
N LYS A 68 8.36 0.22 15.19
CA LYS A 68 7.52 1.38 15.45
C LYS A 68 6.65 1.45 14.21
N ASN A 69 5.46 0.86 14.23
CA ASN A 69 4.55 0.94 13.10
C ASN A 69 4.21 2.44 12.98
N PRO A 70 4.78 3.21 12.03
CA PRO A 70 4.49 4.64 11.98
C PRO A 70 3.08 4.85 11.42
N ILE A 71 2.57 3.86 10.68
CA ILE A 71 1.27 3.85 10.06
C ILE A 71 0.25 3.51 11.14
N ASN A 72 -0.50 4.52 11.56
CA ASN A 72 -1.53 4.41 12.59
C ASN A 72 -2.79 5.15 12.15
N LEU A 73 -3.94 4.67 12.63
CA LEU A 73 -5.21 5.38 12.49
C LEU A 73 -5.18 6.63 13.38
N THR A 74 -4.71 7.75 12.83
CA THR A 74 -4.58 9.00 13.59
C THR A 74 -5.71 9.95 13.22
N ALA A 75 -6.64 10.17 14.15
CA ALA A 75 -7.65 11.20 14.00
C ALA A 75 -7.00 12.60 14.14
N PRO A 76 -7.34 13.57 13.28
CA PRO A 76 -6.87 14.95 13.45
C PRO A 76 -7.25 15.54 14.80
N ARG A 77 -6.40 16.41 15.34
CA ARG A 77 -6.63 17.04 16.65
C ARG A 77 -7.94 17.84 16.63
N GLY A 78 -8.80 17.59 17.61
CA GLY A 78 -10.10 18.26 17.73
C GLY A 78 -11.17 17.76 16.76
N ALA A 79 -10.94 16.63 16.08
CA ALA A 79 -11.96 16.00 15.25
C ALA A 79 -13.16 15.55 16.11
N LYS A 80 -14.36 15.98 15.70
CA LYS A 80 -15.62 15.42 16.19
C LYS A 80 -15.83 14.05 15.57
N ARG A 81 -16.30 13.09 16.37
CA ARG A 81 -16.51 11.70 15.98
C ARG A 81 -17.99 11.39 16.00
N GLU A 82 -18.47 10.75 14.95
CA GLU A 82 -19.83 10.26 14.83
C GLU A 82 -19.77 8.79 14.38
N VAL A 83 -20.29 7.89 15.21
CA VAL A 83 -20.39 6.47 14.83
C VAL A 83 -21.56 6.33 13.86
N VAL A 84 -21.27 5.96 12.62
CA VAL A 84 -22.27 5.83 11.56
C VAL A 84 -22.88 4.44 11.54
N GLN A 85 -22.06 3.43 11.81
CA GLN A 85 -22.45 2.02 11.99
C GLN A 85 -21.33 1.30 12.76
N PRO A 86 -21.54 0.06 13.24
CA PRO A 86 -20.47 -0.73 13.86
C PRO A 86 -19.21 -0.77 12.99
N GLY A 87 -18.08 -0.42 13.61
CA GLY A 87 -16.78 -0.37 12.97
C GLY A 87 -16.54 0.78 11.99
N VAL A 88 -17.45 1.75 11.88
CA VAL A 88 -17.26 2.91 11.00
C VAL A 88 -17.60 4.22 11.71
N THR A 89 -16.58 5.05 11.85
CA THR A 89 -16.69 6.37 12.48
C THR A 89 -16.40 7.46 11.47
N LYS A 90 -17.32 8.41 11.32
CA LYS A 90 -17.10 9.64 10.56
C LYS A 90 -16.39 10.67 11.45
N LEU A 91 -15.44 11.38 10.86
CA LEU A 91 -14.69 12.46 11.47
C LEU A 91 -15.02 13.77 10.78
N THR A 92 -15.20 14.82 11.58
CA THR A 92 -15.29 16.20 11.08
C THR A 92 -14.34 17.08 11.87
N PHE A 93 -13.50 17.85 11.18
CA PHE A 93 -12.51 18.73 11.81
C PHE A 93 -12.40 20.04 11.02
N LYS A 94 -11.62 21.00 11.54
CA LYS A 94 -11.44 22.29 10.88
C LYS A 94 -10.68 22.10 9.57
N GLY A 95 -11.34 22.38 8.44
CA GLY A 95 -10.76 22.30 7.10
C GLY A 95 -10.80 20.91 6.47
N GLY A 96 -11.60 19.99 6.98
CA GLY A 96 -11.72 18.67 6.38
C GLY A 96 -12.63 17.69 7.12
N TYR A 97 -12.68 16.48 6.58
CA TYR A 97 -13.47 15.38 7.13
C TYR A 97 -12.74 14.06 6.90
N GLY A 98 -13.27 12.98 7.47
CA GLY A 98 -12.69 11.67 7.28
C GLY A 98 -13.52 10.53 7.81
N TRP A 99 -12.98 9.34 7.70
CA TRP A 99 -13.60 8.08 8.08
C TRP A 99 -12.54 7.19 8.71
N ILE A 100 -12.87 6.55 9.83
CA ILE A 100 -12.10 5.48 10.44
C ILE A 100 -12.90 4.21 10.29
N PHE A 101 -12.24 3.17 9.80
CA PHE A 101 -12.72 1.80 9.75
C PHE A 101 -11.94 1.01 10.79
N ASP A 102 -12.66 0.39 11.71
CA ASP A 102 -12.09 -0.41 12.79
C ASP A 102 -13.09 -1.50 13.18
N SER A 103 -12.95 -2.66 12.55
CA SER A 103 -13.85 -3.79 12.74
C SER A 103 -13.05 -5.08 12.89
N GLU A 104 -13.57 -6.01 13.69
CA GLU A 104 -13.03 -7.37 13.82
C GLU A 104 -13.30 -8.23 12.56
N VAL A 105 -14.22 -7.80 11.70
CA VAL A 105 -14.57 -8.50 10.46
C VAL A 105 -14.42 -7.58 9.26
N ALA A 106 -14.10 -8.17 8.11
CA ALA A 106 -13.95 -7.41 6.88
C ALA A 106 -15.25 -6.68 6.52
N LEU A 107 -15.14 -5.37 6.35
CA LEU A 107 -16.17 -4.48 5.85
C LEU A 107 -16.00 -4.36 4.33
N ASP A 108 -17.12 -4.37 3.60
CA ASP A 108 -17.22 -3.95 2.20
C ASP A 108 -18.19 -2.78 2.13
N ILE A 109 -17.66 -1.57 2.00
CA ILE A 109 -18.42 -0.33 2.10
C ILE A 109 -18.19 0.49 0.85
N THR A 110 -19.29 0.82 0.16
CA THR A 110 -19.32 1.83 -0.90
C THR A 110 -20.41 2.85 -0.59
N ARG A 111 -20.04 4.08 -0.22
CA ARG A 111 -20.99 5.19 0.06
C ARG A 111 -20.27 6.54 0.04
N ASP A 112 -20.95 7.65 -0.16
CA ASP A 112 -20.38 9.01 -0.06
C ASP A 112 -19.02 9.20 -0.76
N GLY A 113 -18.84 8.57 -1.92
CA GLY A 113 -17.57 8.56 -2.66
C GLY A 113 -16.45 7.70 -2.04
N MET A 114 -16.64 7.10 -0.88
CA MET A 114 -15.71 6.15 -0.29
C MET A 114 -15.92 4.73 -0.84
N HIS A 115 -14.82 3.99 -0.98
CA HIS A 115 -14.86 2.53 -1.09
C HIS A 115 -13.81 1.95 -0.15
N PHE A 116 -14.19 1.03 0.72
CA PHE A 116 -13.29 0.35 1.65
C PHE A 116 -13.60 -1.15 1.68
N LEU A 117 -12.56 -1.96 1.50
CA LEU A 117 -12.59 -3.41 1.64
C LEU A 117 -11.48 -3.83 2.61
N GLY A 118 -11.84 -4.13 3.85
CA GLY A 118 -10.87 -4.42 4.92
C GLY A 118 -11.46 -4.41 6.32
N CYS A 119 -10.60 -4.61 7.31
CA CYS A 119 -10.94 -4.57 8.74
C CYS A 119 -10.56 -3.20 9.35
N GLN A 120 -9.37 -2.69 9.02
CA GLN A 120 -8.80 -1.50 9.65
C GLN A 120 -8.18 -0.53 8.63
N GLY A 121 -8.60 0.74 8.68
CA GLY A 121 -8.13 1.77 7.76
C GLY A 121 -8.70 3.15 8.05
N SER A 122 -8.24 4.17 7.32
CA SER A 122 -8.84 5.51 7.38
C SER A 122 -8.74 6.27 6.06
N ILE A 123 -9.70 7.17 5.87
CA ILE A 123 -9.71 8.17 4.80
C ILE A 123 -9.72 9.54 5.48
N LEU A 124 -8.76 10.41 5.19
CA LEU A 124 -8.78 11.79 5.65
C LEU A 124 -8.71 12.73 4.43
N VAL A 125 -9.63 13.67 4.36
CA VAL A 125 -9.69 14.71 3.34
C VAL A 125 -9.37 16.04 4.00
N ASP A 126 -8.26 16.64 3.60
CA ASP A 126 -7.90 18.02 3.98
C ASP A 126 -8.22 18.94 2.80
N GLU A 127 -9.33 19.67 2.92
CA GLU A 127 -9.84 20.57 1.88
C GLU A 127 -8.94 21.79 1.71
N LYS A 128 -8.26 22.22 2.78
CA LYS A 128 -7.36 23.37 2.74
C LYS A 128 -6.06 23.03 2.00
N ALA A 129 -5.48 21.86 2.29
CA ALA A 129 -4.30 21.37 1.61
C ALA A 129 -4.60 20.78 0.23
N GLY A 130 -5.87 20.46 -0.04
CA GLY A 130 -6.28 19.78 -1.28
C GLY A 130 -5.72 18.37 -1.37
N THR A 131 -5.66 17.67 -0.23
CA THR A 131 -5.07 16.32 -0.14
C THR A 131 -6.05 15.29 0.37
N VAL A 132 -5.91 14.06 -0.11
CA VAL A 132 -6.62 12.89 0.39
C VAL A 132 -5.61 11.87 0.87
N LYS A 133 -5.69 11.52 2.14
CA LYS A 133 -4.86 10.51 2.78
C LYS A 133 -5.66 9.23 2.98
N LEU A 134 -5.19 8.13 2.39
CA LEU A 134 -5.73 6.79 2.56
C LEU A 134 -4.74 5.97 3.39
N THR A 135 -5.20 5.39 4.48
CA THR A 135 -4.41 4.50 5.34
C THR A 135 -5.08 3.14 5.35
N MET A 136 -4.33 2.10 5.01
CA MET A 136 -4.75 0.71 5.12
C MET A 136 -3.87 0.04 6.17
N LEU A 137 -4.46 -0.52 7.22
CA LEU A 137 -3.75 -1.39 8.14
C LEU A 137 -4.03 -2.86 7.80
N GLU A 138 -5.30 -3.19 7.63
CA GLU A 138 -5.77 -4.54 7.32
C GLU A 138 -6.92 -4.47 6.32
N GLY A 139 -6.70 -5.04 5.13
CA GLY A 139 -7.61 -4.96 3.99
C GLY A 139 -6.87 -4.78 2.67
N SER A 140 -7.62 -4.75 1.57
CA SER A 140 -7.07 -4.88 0.21
C SER A 140 -7.43 -3.72 -0.74
N ARG A 141 -8.39 -2.87 -0.35
CA ARG A 141 -8.79 -1.70 -1.15
C ARG A 141 -9.31 -0.55 -0.31
N ILE A 142 -8.88 0.66 -0.66
CA ILE A 142 -9.38 1.91 -0.08
C ILE A 142 -9.43 3.01 -1.13
N ALA A 143 -10.49 3.82 -1.12
CA ALA A 143 -10.73 4.86 -2.10
C ALA A 143 -11.52 6.05 -1.55
N HIS A 144 -11.31 7.22 -2.15
CA HIS A 144 -12.17 8.37 -2.04
C HIS A 144 -12.32 9.07 -3.40
N GLY A 145 -13.52 9.09 -3.94
CA GLY A 145 -13.82 9.52 -5.31
C GLY A 145 -13.08 8.63 -6.32
N ASP A 146 -12.21 9.25 -7.09
CA ASP A 146 -11.39 8.64 -8.12
C ASP A 146 -9.94 8.34 -7.65
N LEU A 147 -9.63 8.64 -6.39
CA LEU A 147 -8.33 8.36 -5.76
C LEU A 147 -8.41 7.01 -5.05
N VAL A 148 -7.65 6.02 -5.53
CA VAL A 148 -7.77 4.61 -5.11
C VAL A 148 -6.39 4.03 -4.87
N ALA A 149 -6.29 3.20 -3.82
CA ALA A 149 -5.15 2.34 -3.54
C ALA A 149 -5.61 0.88 -3.35
N TRP A 150 -5.00 -0.06 -4.08
CA TRP A 150 -5.40 -1.49 -4.04
C TRP A 150 -4.30 -2.43 -4.52
N GLY A 151 -4.59 -3.74 -4.46
CA GLY A 151 -3.81 -4.81 -5.10
C GLY A 151 -2.74 -5.44 -4.22
N CYS A 152 -2.61 -4.95 -2.99
CA CYS A 152 -1.93 -5.67 -1.92
C CYS A 152 -2.62 -5.39 -0.59
N GLU A 153 -2.46 -6.29 0.38
CA GLU A 153 -2.88 -5.98 1.74
C GLU A 153 -2.02 -4.88 2.38
N GLY A 154 -2.55 -4.24 3.42
CA GLY A 154 -1.80 -3.34 4.29
C GLY A 154 -0.61 -4.01 5.03
N PRO A 155 0.13 -3.23 5.84
CA PRO A 155 -0.10 -1.82 6.10
C PRO A 155 0.56 -0.88 5.06
N TYR A 156 -0.18 0.14 4.62
CA TYR A 156 0.33 1.23 3.82
C TYR A 156 -0.42 2.53 4.10
N GLU A 157 0.25 3.64 3.85
CA GLU A 157 -0.31 4.98 3.89
C GLU A 157 0.03 5.70 2.60
N VAL A 158 -0.96 6.30 1.95
CA VAL A 158 -0.78 7.10 0.75
C VAL A 158 -1.51 8.42 0.87
N THR A 159 -0.84 9.50 0.52
CA THR A 159 -1.42 10.84 0.45
C THR A 159 -1.37 11.32 -0.99
N PHE A 160 -2.55 11.47 -1.59
CA PHE A 160 -2.73 12.09 -2.88
C PHE A 160 -2.77 13.60 -2.70
N SER A 161 -1.94 14.29 -3.46
CA SER A 161 -2.06 15.74 -3.71
C SER A 161 -2.37 15.96 -5.19
N LYS A 162 -2.54 17.21 -5.60
CA LYS A 162 -2.84 17.57 -6.99
C LYS A 162 -1.86 16.97 -8.01
N ASP A 163 -0.56 17.01 -7.72
CA ASP A 163 0.53 16.73 -8.67
C ASP A 163 1.48 15.60 -8.23
N ARG A 164 1.20 14.95 -7.10
CA ARG A 164 2.09 13.95 -6.48
C ARG A 164 1.32 13.00 -5.59
N ILE A 165 1.96 11.86 -5.31
CA ILE A 165 1.56 10.93 -4.27
C ILE A 165 2.76 10.73 -3.36
N THR A 166 2.56 10.80 -2.05
CA THR A 166 3.57 10.44 -1.05
C THR A 166 3.05 9.31 -0.21
N GLY A 167 3.90 8.46 0.34
CA GLY A 167 3.43 7.40 1.21
C GLY A 167 4.52 6.66 1.95
N CYS A 168 4.05 5.71 2.76
CA CYS A 168 4.88 4.75 3.48
C CYS A 168 4.24 3.37 3.31
N THR A 169 5.07 2.34 3.19
CA THR A 169 4.61 0.94 3.13
C THR A 169 5.42 0.10 4.09
N GLN A 170 4.78 -0.90 4.69
CA GLN A 170 5.48 -2.03 5.29
C GLN A 170 4.91 -3.33 4.73
N GLY A 171 5.76 -4.26 4.32
CA GLY A 171 5.28 -5.56 3.85
C GLY A 171 6.28 -6.31 2.99
N LEU A 172 5.87 -7.46 2.45
CA LEU A 172 6.78 -8.37 1.74
C LEU A 172 6.47 -8.44 0.24
N ARG A 173 7.29 -7.78 -0.58
CA ARG A 173 7.41 -7.99 -2.04
C ARG A 173 6.07 -8.10 -2.77
N ARG A 174 5.26 -7.04 -2.72
CA ARG A 174 3.96 -6.94 -3.42
C ARG A 174 3.95 -5.77 -4.40
N PHE A 175 2.84 -5.57 -5.10
CA PHE A 175 2.59 -4.38 -5.89
C PHE A 175 1.39 -3.61 -5.35
N LEU A 176 1.59 -2.33 -5.08
CA LEU A 176 0.51 -1.41 -4.75
C LEU A 176 0.12 -0.65 -6.03
N TYR A 177 -1.17 -0.69 -6.34
CA TYR A 177 -1.78 -0.02 -7.47
C TYR A 177 -2.42 1.27 -6.97
N LEU A 178 -2.15 2.36 -7.68
CA LEU A 178 -2.60 3.70 -7.33
C LEU A 178 -3.19 4.38 -8.56
N THR A 179 -4.33 5.07 -8.40
CA THR A 179 -4.77 5.96 -9.48
C THR A 179 -3.84 7.16 -9.60
N ARG A 180 -3.63 7.65 -10.82
CA ARG A 180 -2.81 8.84 -11.04
C ARG A 180 -3.63 10.11 -10.79
N PRO A 181 -3.17 11.04 -9.92
CA PRO A 181 -3.86 12.31 -9.73
C PRO A 181 -3.76 13.15 -11.01
N ALA A 182 -4.81 13.90 -11.33
CA ALA A 182 -4.94 14.59 -12.61
C ALA A 182 -3.82 15.62 -12.90
N GLY A 183 -3.25 16.24 -11.85
CA GLY A 183 -2.16 17.21 -12.00
C GLY A 183 -0.78 16.57 -12.10
N LEU A 184 -0.64 15.26 -11.89
CA LEU A 184 0.57 14.53 -12.25
C LEU A 184 0.48 14.25 -13.75
N ASP A 185 0.66 15.24 -14.60
CA ASP A 185 0.35 15.19 -16.05
C ASP A 185 1.53 14.75 -16.93
N ARG A 186 2.73 14.63 -16.36
CA ARG A 186 3.96 14.16 -17.02
C ARG A 186 4.34 12.74 -16.61
N LEU A 187 5.30 12.15 -17.33
CA LEU A 187 5.88 10.86 -16.96
C LEU A 187 6.22 10.84 -15.46
N PRO A 188 5.69 9.90 -14.69
CA PRO A 188 5.93 9.84 -13.25
C PRO A 188 7.31 9.25 -12.98
N THR A 189 7.94 9.72 -11.90
CA THR A 189 9.12 9.10 -11.30
C THR A 189 8.79 8.65 -9.88
N LEU A 190 9.26 7.46 -9.52
CA LEU A 190 9.13 6.90 -8.19
C LEU A 190 10.44 7.13 -7.45
N VAL A 191 10.37 7.74 -6.27
CA VAL A 191 11.50 7.85 -5.35
C VAL A 191 11.19 6.98 -4.15
N VAL A 192 12.02 5.99 -3.85
CA VAL A 192 11.92 5.15 -2.64
C VAL A 192 13.18 5.37 -1.83
N ASP A 193 13.03 5.87 -0.60
CA ASP A 193 14.12 6.21 0.33
C ASP A 193 15.26 7.01 -0.33
N GLY A 194 14.88 8.00 -1.14
CA GLY A 194 15.81 8.87 -1.87
C GLY A 194 16.35 8.30 -3.19
N GLN A 195 16.20 7.00 -3.44
CA GLN A 195 16.62 6.39 -4.71
C GLN A 195 15.52 6.50 -5.76
N THR A 196 15.91 6.86 -7.00
CA THR A 196 14.96 7.08 -8.10
C THR A 196 14.79 5.82 -8.95
N TYR A 197 13.53 5.55 -9.33
CA TYR A 197 13.07 4.43 -10.13
C TYR A 197 11.98 4.90 -11.11
N ALA A 198 11.72 4.08 -12.14
CA ALA A 198 10.49 4.19 -12.91
C ALA A 198 9.37 3.43 -12.18
N PRO A 199 8.19 4.03 -11.96
CA PRO A 199 7.02 3.25 -11.54
C PRO A 199 6.55 2.37 -12.70
N GLY A 200 5.91 1.25 -12.38
CA GLY A 200 5.11 0.55 -13.37
C GLY A 200 3.91 1.42 -13.76
N THR A 201 3.51 1.33 -15.02
CA THR A 201 2.26 1.93 -15.50
C THR A 201 1.50 0.87 -16.25
N SER A 202 0.24 0.59 -15.86
CA SER A 202 -0.66 -0.13 -16.75
C SER A 202 -1.55 0.87 -17.48
N GLY A 203 -1.50 0.82 -18.81
CA GLY A 203 -2.63 1.26 -19.60
C GLY A 203 -3.80 0.35 -19.24
N ASP A 204 -4.95 0.93 -18.97
CA ASP A 204 -6.15 0.13 -18.76
C ASP A 204 -6.53 -0.51 -20.11
N PHE A 205 -6.06 -1.74 -20.36
CA PHE A 205 -6.33 -2.46 -21.61
C PHE A 205 -7.83 -2.76 -21.80
N GLN A 206 -8.67 -2.51 -20.78
CA GLN A 206 -10.13 -2.64 -20.89
C GLN A 206 -10.87 -1.33 -21.19
N LEU A 207 -10.21 -0.16 -21.20
CA LEU A 207 -10.90 1.14 -21.31
C LEU A 207 -10.41 2.09 -22.43
N GLY A 208 -9.67 1.58 -23.40
CA GLY A 208 -9.30 2.34 -24.59
C GLY A 208 -8.07 1.75 -25.23
N ASP A 209 -8.26 1.08 -26.37
CA ASP A 209 -7.19 0.51 -27.15
C ASP A 209 -6.11 1.58 -27.44
N ILE A 210 -4.83 1.27 -27.22
CA ILE A 210 -3.69 2.13 -27.60
C ILE A 210 -3.79 2.51 -29.08
N ALA A 211 -4.37 1.63 -29.91
CA ALA A 211 -4.63 1.88 -31.31
C ALA A 211 -5.63 3.04 -31.57
N LYS A 212 -6.47 3.42 -30.59
CA LYS A 212 -7.48 4.48 -30.72
C LYS A 212 -7.04 5.83 -30.18
N THR A 213 -6.26 5.88 -29.10
CA THR A 213 -5.81 7.16 -28.51
C THR A 213 -4.42 7.57 -28.97
N GLY A 214 -3.60 6.64 -29.48
CA GLY A 214 -2.19 6.89 -29.82
C GLY A 214 -1.31 7.26 -28.61
N ASN A 215 -1.88 7.28 -27.40
CA ASN A 215 -1.22 7.68 -26.18
C ASN A 215 -1.40 6.58 -25.12
N PRO A 216 -0.35 5.79 -24.81
CA PRO A 216 -0.42 4.75 -23.78
C PRO A 216 -0.67 5.30 -22.37
N TYR A 217 -0.67 6.63 -22.22
CA TYR A 217 -0.95 7.37 -21.00
C TYR A 217 -2.28 8.14 -21.06
N ASP A 218 -3.28 7.66 -21.80
CA ASP A 218 -4.60 8.28 -21.88
C ASP A 218 -5.76 7.34 -21.53
N ALA A 219 -5.68 6.68 -20.38
CA ALA A 219 -6.89 6.15 -19.75
C ALA A 219 -7.60 7.32 -19.04
N ARG A 220 -8.57 7.95 -19.71
CA ARG A 220 -9.43 9.06 -19.22
C ARG A 220 -8.74 10.40 -18.92
N ASN A 221 -7.81 10.86 -19.75
CA ASN A 221 -7.05 12.11 -19.57
C ASN A 221 -6.18 12.16 -18.30
N ARG A 222 -5.89 11.02 -17.65
CA ARG A 222 -5.07 10.98 -16.40
C ARG A 222 -3.85 10.07 -16.45
N GLY A 223 -3.74 9.24 -17.48
CA GLY A 223 -2.60 8.35 -17.67
C GLY A 223 -2.47 7.18 -16.72
N GLY A 224 -3.34 6.20 -16.90
CA GLY A 224 -3.14 4.82 -16.43
C GLY A 224 -3.07 4.65 -14.92
N ILE A 225 -2.91 3.41 -14.50
CA ILE A 225 -2.71 3.04 -13.10
C ILE A 225 -1.20 3.04 -12.83
N LEU A 226 -0.80 3.61 -11.70
CA LEU A 226 0.57 3.57 -11.22
C LEU A 226 0.76 2.32 -10.38
N ILE A 227 1.87 1.61 -10.61
CA ILE A 227 2.20 0.37 -9.92
C ILE A 227 3.54 0.60 -9.23
N ILE A 228 3.58 0.44 -7.92
CA ILE A 228 4.82 0.57 -7.14
C ILE A 228 5.10 -0.73 -6.37
N PRO A 229 6.37 -1.13 -6.23
CA PRO A 229 6.73 -2.26 -5.40
C PRO A 229 6.59 -1.89 -3.92
N VAL A 230 6.01 -2.80 -3.13
CA VAL A 230 6.09 -2.80 -1.67
C VAL A 230 7.29 -3.64 -1.28
N LEU A 231 8.36 -2.97 -0.84
CA LEU A 231 9.63 -3.61 -0.51
C LEU A 231 9.63 -4.14 0.94
N PRO A 232 10.42 -5.19 1.25
CA PRO A 232 10.59 -5.70 2.60
C PRO A 232 11.04 -4.65 3.61
N GLY A 233 10.24 -4.44 4.66
CA GLY A 233 10.53 -3.48 5.72
C GLY A 233 9.77 -2.17 5.54
N GLU A 234 10.16 -1.16 6.30
CA GLU A 234 9.56 0.18 6.20
C GLU A 234 10.25 0.99 5.10
N HIS A 235 9.43 1.51 4.19
CA HIS A 235 9.92 2.32 3.08
C HIS A 235 9.03 3.54 2.88
N SER A 236 9.67 4.69 2.71
CA SER A 236 9.02 5.92 2.29
C SER A 236 9.07 6.03 0.77
N PHE A 237 8.02 6.57 0.16
CA PHE A 237 8.02 6.81 -1.27
C PHE A 237 7.36 8.12 -1.69
N THR A 238 7.75 8.60 -2.86
CA THR A 238 7.13 9.72 -3.56
C THR A 238 6.99 9.40 -5.05
N LEU A 239 5.78 9.53 -5.58
CA LEU A 239 5.50 9.62 -7.00
C LEU A 239 5.32 11.09 -7.37
N ARG A 240 6.12 11.59 -8.30
CA ARG A 240 6.07 12.97 -8.78
C ARG A 240 6.38 13.03 -10.27
N ALA A 241 6.16 14.18 -10.90
CA ALA A 241 6.55 14.36 -12.29
C ALA A 241 8.07 14.19 -12.44
N LEU A 242 8.49 13.41 -13.43
CA LEU A 242 9.89 13.29 -13.83
C LEU A 242 10.39 14.67 -14.24
N ALA A 243 11.46 15.12 -13.58
CA ALA A 243 12.15 16.34 -13.97
C ALA A 243 12.78 16.13 -15.35
N GLN A 244 12.29 16.85 -16.34
CA GLN A 244 12.95 16.90 -17.64
C GLN A 244 14.23 17.72 -17.47
N PRO A 245 15.40 17.21 -17.89
CA PRO A 245 16.58 18.05 -17.94
C PRO A 245 16.29 19.24 -18.88
N PRO A 246 16.96 20.38 -18.70
CA PRO A 246 16.87 21.51 -19.63
C PRO A 246 17.63 21.15 -20.92
N ILE A 247 17.10 20.21 -21.71
CA ILE A 247 17.74 19.74 -22.95
C ILE A 247 17.52 20.77 -24.08
N PHE A 248 16.48 21.59 -23.99
CA PHE A 248 16.28 22.73 -24.88
C PHE A 248 16.93 23.98 -24.29
N ARG A 249 18.26 24.04 -24.35
CA ARG A 249 18.93 25.32 -24.49
C ARG A 249 18.72 25.77 -25.93
N ASN A 250 18.07 26.90 -26.14
CA ASN A 250 18.09 27.49 -27.49
C ASN A 250 19.56 27.76 -27.86
N TRP A 251 19.87 27.80 -29.16
CA TRP A 251 21.24 28.00 -29.65
C TRP A 251 21.92 29.28 -29.11
N GLN A 252 21.14 30.25 -28.61
CA GLN A 252 21.64 31.50 -28.03
C GLN A 252 22.22 31.33 -26.62
N ALA A 253 21.95 30.20 -25.94
CA ALA A 253 22.48 29.89 -24.60
C ALA A 253 23.81 29.12 -24.63
N TRP A 254 24.49 29.07 -25.79
CA TRP A 254 25.77 28.39 -25.99
C TRP A 254 26.99 29.34 -26.00
N GLU A 255 26.80 30.67 -25.98
CA GLU A 255 27.88 31.68 -26.09
C GLU A 255 28.15 32.48 -24.79
N GLN A 256 28.12 31.83 -23.62
CA GLN A 256 28.61 32.44 -22.37
C GLN A 256 29.61 31.54 -21.66
#